data_AF-A0A918ICN4-F1
#
_entry.id   AF-A0A918ICN4-F1
#
_cell.length_a   1.000
_cell.length_b   1.000
_cell.length_c   1.000
_cell.angle_alpha   90.00
_cell.angle_beta   90.00
_cell.angle_gamma   90.00
#
_symmetry.space_group_name_H-M   'P 1'
#
loop_
_entity.id
_entity.type
_entity.pdbx_description
1 polymer ?
#
loop_
_entity_poly.entity_id
_entity_poly.type
_entity_poly.pdbx_seq_one_letter_code
_entity_poly.pdbx_strand_id
1 'polypeptide(L)'
;MSGQEGTAARAVTDAEALRRLHGARARSAYDRAVAACRYAGVGQDAAVAVPRDPVGRAANALRLSAESLAALNAGAPDPAADARCARNAAATAALAAQVAAARDGRDTTDGTDGTYSTEGTEGTEGAAASAAALRAALAASRAAAVAAGGSALGRNAALNASAREAERHAVATARAAGWLDIPTGVHTDTR
;
A
#
# COMPACT_ATOMS: atom_id res chain seq x y z
N MET A 1 -19.75 -39.28 -17.42
CA MET A 1 -18.37 -38.74 -17.35
C MET A 1 -18.28 -37.23 -17.66
N SER A 2 -19.24 -36.61 -18.36
CA SER A 2 -19.10 -35.22 -18.87
C SER A 2 -19.34 -34.06 -17.88
N GLY A 3 -19.74 -34.30 -16.63
CA GLY A 3 -20.03 -33.23 -15.65
C GLY A 3 -18.81 -32.73 -14.85
N GLN A 4 -17.77 -33.57 -14.73
CA GLN A 4 -16.62 -33.29 -13.86
C GLN A 4 -15.58 -32.40 -14.53
N GLU A 5 -15.40 -32.54 -15.85
CA GLU A 5 -14.48 -31.73 -16.66
C GLU A 5 -14.93 -30.26 -16.75
N GLY A 6 -16.24 -30.01 -16.90
CA GLY A 6 -16.79 -28.63 -16.91
C GLY A 6 -16.66 -27.92 -15.56
N THR A 7 -16.73 -28.66 -14.45
CA THR A 7 -16.58 -28.12 -13.09
C THR A 7 -15.12 -27.76 -12.81
N ALA A 8 -14.18 -28.61 -13.24
CA ALA A 8 -12.74 -28.37 -13.09
C ALA A 8 -12.27 -27.17 -13.92
N ALA A 9 -12.68 -27.06 -15.19
CA ALA A 9 -12.33 -25.94 -16.05
C ALA A 9 -12.83 -24.60 -15.47
N ARG A 10 -14.06 -24.57 -14.95
CA ARG A 10 -14.63 -23.38 -14.29
C ARG A 10 -13.88 -22.99 -13.01
N ALA A 11 -13.47 -23.97 -12.21
CA ALA A 11 -12.68 -23.71 -11.00
C ALA A 11 -11.31 -23.09 -11.32
N VAL A 12 -10.68 -23.50 -12.43
CA VAL A 12 -9.43 -22.90 -12.91
C VAL A 12 -9.65 -21.45 -13.35
N THR A 13 -10.68 -21.17 -14.16
CA THR A 13 -10.98 -19.80 -14.60
C THR A 13 -11.32 -18.86 -13.44
N ASP A 14 -12.03 -19.38 -12.42
CA ASP A 14 -12.36 -18.61 -11.20
C ASP A 14 -11.09 -18.34 -10.38
N ALA A 15 -10.18 -19.32 -10.25
CA ALA A 15 -8.91 -19.14 -9.56
C ALA A 15 -8.01 -18.10 -10.26
N GLU A 16 -7.96 -18.11 -11.59
CA GLU A 16 -7.23 -17.09 -12.36
C GLU A 16 -7.85 -15.68 -12.23
N ALA A 17 -9.18 -15.59 -12.21
CA ALA A 17 -9.87 -14.32 -12.01
C ALA A 17 -9.57 -13.75 -10.61
N LEU A 18 -9.59 -14.60 -9.58
CA LEU A 18 -9.20 -14.23 -8.22
C LEU A 18 -7.72 -13.84 -8.14
N ARG A 19 -6.83 -14.56 -8.83
CA ARG A 19 -5.42 -14.19 -8.95
C ARG A 19 -5.22 -12.82 -9.56
N ARG A 20 -5.88 -12.52 -10.68
CA ARG A 20 -5.81 -11.19 -11.31
C ARG A 20 -6.26 -10.09 -10.34
N LEU A 21 -7.35 -10.33 -9.62
CA LEU A 21 -7.91 -9.40 -8.64
C LEU A 21 -6.95 -9.17 -7.45
N HIS A 22 -6.47 -10.22 -6.82
CA HIS A 22 -5.58 -10.13 -5.66
C HIS A 22 -4.19 -9.61 -6.05
N GLY A 23 -3.66 -10.04 -7.20
CA GLY A 23 -2.39 -9.56 -7.73
C GLY A 23 -2.44 -8.07 -8.07
N ALA A 24 -3.53 -7.56 -8.65
CA ALA A 24 -3.72 -6.13 -8.88
C ALA A 24 -3.72 -5.34 -7.56
N ARG A 25 -4.45 -5.85 -6.55
CA ARG A 25 -4.49 -5.24 -5.21
C ARG A 25 -3.11 -5.22 -4.54
N ALA A 26 -2.38 -6.33 -4.65
CA ALA A 26 -1.05 -6.44 -4.06
C ALA A 26 -0.06 -5.45 -4.70
N ARG A 27 -0.09 -5.30 -6.04
CA ARG A 27 0.74 -4.31 -6.76
C ARG A 27 0.40 -2.87 -6.37
N SER A 28 -0.88 -2.50 -6.41
CA SER A 28 -1.31 -1.15 -6.01
C SER A 28 -0.94 -0.82 -4.55
N ALA A 29 -1.05 -1.79 -3.63
CA ALA A 29 -0.57 -1.61 -2.27
C ALA A 29 0.97 -1.43 -2.19
N TYR A 30 1.72 -2.22 -2.94
CA TYR A 30 3.18 -2.10 -3.02
C TYR A 30 3.61 -0.74 -3.59
N ASP A 31 2.99 -0.28 -4.68
CA ASP A 31 3.31 1.01 -5.30
C ASP A 31 3.07 2.18 -4.32
N ARG A 32 1.96 2.13 -3.56
CA ARG A 32 1.70 3.11 -2.49
C ARG A 32 2.72 3.03 -1.36
N ALA A 33 3.15 1.83 -0.98
CA ALA A 33 4.17 1.66 0.04
C ALA A 33 5.51 2.28 -0.42
N VAL A 34 5.90 2.03 -1.67
CA VAL A 34 7.11 2.61 -2.28
C VAL A 34 7.01 4.13 -2.32
N ALA A 35 5.87 4.67 -2.74
CA ALA A 35 5.62 6.11 -2.80
C ALA A 35 5.71 6.77 -1.42
N ALA A 36 5.03 6.22 -0.41
CA ALA A 36 5.08 6.73 0.96
C ALA A 36 6.49 6.65 1.57
N CYS A 37 7.24 5.57 1.31
CA CYS A 37 8.63 5.47 1.74
C CYS A 37 9.53 6.50 1.03
N ARG A 38 9.37 6.71 -0.29
CA ARG A 38 10.10 7.76 -1.02
C ARG A 38 9.81 9.14 -0.45
N TYR A 39 8.54 9.48 -0.23
CA TYR A 39 8.12 10.72 0.42
C TYR A 39 8.79 10.90 1.79
N ALA A 40 8.88 9.82 2.56
CA ALA A 40 9.53 9.83 3.86
C ALA A 40 11.08 9.91 3.80
N GLY A 41 11.70 9.76 2.62
CA GLY A 41 13.16 9.66 2.46
C GLY A 41 13.74 8.29 2.82
N VAL A 42 12.91 7.24 2.77
CA VAL A 42 13.30 5.85 3.09
C VAL A 42 13.59 5.08 1.81
N GLY A 43 14.85 4.74 1.59
CA GLY A 43 15.28 3.84 0.52
C GLY A 43 15.17 2.36 0.90
N GLN A 44 15.20 1.47 -0.10
CA GLN A 44 15.18 0.01 0.11
C GLN A 44 16.49 -0.51 0.73
N ASP A 45 17.58 0.23 0.55
CA ASP A 45 18.90 0.00 1.15
C ASP A 45 18.91 0.13 2.68
N ALA A 46 17.91 0.79 3.27
CA ALA A 46 17.70 0.80 4.71
C ALA A 46 17.14 -0.53 5.27
N ALA A 47 16.84 -1.52 4.41
CA ALA A 47 16.31 -2.81 4.84
C ALA A 47 17.39 -3.65 5.54
N VAL A 48 17.16 -3.98 6.81
CA VAL A 48 18.01 -4.88 7.60
C VAL A 48 17.21 -6.09 8.08
N ALA A 49 17.90 -7.21 8.36
CA ALA A 49 17.24 -8.47 8.72
C ALA A 49 16.41 -8.40 10.01
N VAL A 50 16.87 -7.63 11.01
CA VAL A 50 16.17 -7.40 12.28
C VAL A 50 16.06 -5.90 12.54
N PRO A 51 15.05 -5.24 11.97
CA PRO A 51 14.87 -3.81 12.17
C PRO A 51 14.43 -3.49 13.60
N ARG A 52 15.00 -2.44 14.19
CA ARG A 52 14.68 -1.99 15.56
C ARG A 52 13.86 -0.71 15.60
N ASP A 53 13.76 -0.02 14.48
CA ASP A 53 13.08 1.25 14.33
C ASP A 53 11.98 1.19 13.23
N PRO A 54 11.04 2.15 13.20
CA PRO A 54 9.98 2.18 12.20
C PRO A 54 10.45 2.28 10.74
N VAL A 55 11.57 2.97 10.46
CA VAL A 55 12.12 3.16 9.10
C VAL A 55 12.67 1.85 8.57
N GLY A 56 13.54 1.19 9.34
CA GLY A 56 14.09 -0.12 8.98
C GLY A 56 12.98 -1.18 8.84
N ARG A 57 11.93 -1.13 9.68
CA ARG A 57 10.77 -2.02 9.54
C ARG A 57 10.03 -1.79 8.22
N ALA A 58 9.82 -0.52 7.83
CA ALA A 58 9.16 -0.19 6.57
C ALA A 58 9.98 -0.64 5.36
N ALA A 59 11.30 -0.39 5.36
CA ALA A 59 12.21 -0.82 4.30
C ALA A 59 12.27 -2.35 4.16
N ASN A 60 12.38 -3.08 5.28
CA ASN A 60 12.38 -4.55 5.24
C ASN A 60 11.03 -5.12 4.79
N ALA A 61 9.90 -4.52 5.21
CA ALA A 61 8.57 -4.93 4.74
C ALA A 61 8.39 -4.70 3.24
N LEU A 62 8.91 -3.59 2.70
CA LEU A 62 8.95 -3.34 1.25
C LEU A 62 9.71 -4.41 0.49
N ARG A 63 10.92 -4.77 0.94
CA ARG A 63 11.72 -5.82 0.33
C ARG A 63 10.98 -7.16 0.30
N LEU A 64 10.44 -7.60 1.44
CA LEU A 64 9.68 -8.83 1.55
C LEU A 64 8.40 -8.80 0.68
N SER A 65 7.74 -7.66 0.58
CA SER A 65 6.56 -7.51 -0.29
C SER A 65 6.93 -7.61 -1.78
N ALA A 66 8.09 -7.08 -2.20
CA ALA A 66 8.58 -7.22 -3.57
C ALA A 66 8.89 -8.70 -3.90
N GLU A 67 9.58 -9.39 -3.00
CA GLU A 67 9.89 -10.82 -3.13
C GLU A 67 8.61 -11.67 -3.20
N SER A 68 7.62 -11.37 -2.35
CA SER A 68 6.33 -12.05 -2.37
C SER A 68 5.57 -11.85 -3.68
N LEU A 69 5.61 -10.65 -4.27
CA LEU A 69 5.00 -10.37 -5.58
C LEU A 69 5.70 -11.10 -6.71
N ALA A 70 7.04 -11.18 -6.68
CA ALA A 70 7.80 -11.94 -7.66
C ALA A 70 7.47 -13.44 -7.57
N ALA A 71 7.42 -13.99 -6.35
CA ALA A 71 7.03 -15.38 -6.10
C ALA A 71 5.61 -15.68 -6.56
N LEU A 72 4.65 -14.75 -6.33
CA LEU A 72 3.31 -14.89 -6.90
C LEU A 72 3.39 -15.05 -8.42
N ASN A 73 4.03 -14.13 -9.13
CA ASN A 73 4.06 -14.14 -10.60
C ASN A 73 4.69 -15.41 -11.20
N ALA A 74 5.60 -16.07 -10.47
CA ALA A 74 6.23 -17.31 -10.90
C ALA A 74 5.42 -18.59 -10.59
N GLY A 75 4.44 -18.51 -9.69
CA GLY A 75 3.66 -19.66 -9.21
C GLY A 75 2.32 -19.87 -9.91
N ALA A 76 1.72 -21.05 -9.68
CA ALA A 76 0.36 -21.36 -10.09
C ALA A 76 -0.68 -20.54 -9.30
N PRO A 77 -1.89 -20.30 -9.85
CA PRO A 77 -2.96 -19.62 -9.12
C PRO A 77 -3.39 -20.37 -7.84
N ASP A 78 -3.25 -19.71 -6.69
CA ASP A 78 -3.82 -20.14 -5.41
C ASP A 78 -4.53 -18.93 -4.78
N PRO A 79 -5.88 -18.89 -4.83
CA PRO A 79 -6.63 -17.75 -4.30
C PRO A 79 -6.33 -17.42 -2.84
N ALA A 80 -6.04 -18.41 -2.00
CA ALA A 80 -5.77 -18.20 -0.59
C ALA A 80 -4.38 -17.58 -0.39
N ALA A 81 -3.36 -18.08 -1.11
CA ALA A 81 -2.03 -17.49 -1.10
C ALA A 81 -2.03 -16.08 -1.70
N ASP A 82 -2.74 -15.88 -2.81
CA ASP A 82 -2.86 -14.59 -3.49
C ASP A 82 -3.51 -13.54 -2.59
N ALA A 83 -4.59 -13.92 -1.89
CA ALA A 83 -5.26 -13.03 -0.95
C ALA A 83 -4.36 -12.68 0.26
N ARG A 84 -3.61 -13.66 0.80
CA ARG A 84 -2.64 -13.41 1.88
C ARG A 84 -1.52 -12.47 1.44
N CYS A 85 -1.01 -12.63 0.22
CA CYS A 85 -0.02 -11.72 -0.34
C CYS A 85 -0.58 -10.30 -0.47
N ALA A 86 -1.81 -10.14 -0.99
CA ALA A 86 -2.46 -8.84 -1.09
C ALA A 86 -2.66 -8.18 0.29
N ARG A 87 -3.03 -8.96 1.32
CA ARG A 87 -3.11 -8.48 2.71
C ARG A 87 -1.75 -8.00 3.22
N ASN A 88 -0.69 -8.78 3.02
CA ASN A 88 0.65 -8.44 3.52
C ASN A 88 1.21 -7.20 2.82
N ALA A 89 0.96 -7.04 1.51
CA ALA A 89 1.30 -5.82 0.78
C ALA A 89 0.52 -4.60 1.31
N ALA A 90 -0.79 -4.76 1.61
CA ALA A 90 -1.59 -3.69 2.21
C ALA A 90 -1.12 -3.30 3.63
N ALA A 91 -0.67 -4.27 4.43
CA ALA A 91 -0.05 -4.01 5.73
C ALA A 91 1.29 -3.25 5.59
N THR A 92 2.09 -3.61 4.58
CA THR A 92 3.33 -2.90 4.22
C THR A 92 3.05 -1.44 3.86
N ALA A 93 2.01 -1.19 3.04
CA ALA A 93 1.59 0.16 2.70
C ALA A 93 1.15 0.98 3.92
N ALA A 94 0.45 0.36 4.87
CA ALA A 94 0.06 1.02 6.11
C ALA A 94 1.25 1.34 7.02
N LEU A 95 2.29 0.50 7.03
CA LEU A 95 3.53 0.78 7.76
C LEU A 95 4.30 1.94 7.11
N ALA A 96 4.43 1.94 5.78
CA ALA A 96 5.06 3.04 5.05
C ALA A 96 4.31 4.37 5.26
N ALA A 97 2.97 4.34 5.26
CA ALA A 97 2.13 5.50 5.54
C ALA A 97 2.33 6.06 6.96
N GLN A 98 2.60 5.20 7.96
CA GLN A 98 2.92 5.67 9.32
C GLN A 98 4.24 6.45 9.34
N VAL A 99 5.25 5.96 8.62
CA VAL A 99 6.55 6.62 8.53
C VAL A 99 6.43 7.96 7.79
N ALA A 100 5.67 8.00 6.69
CA ALA A 100 5.37 9.24 5.96
C ALA A 100 4.63 10.26 6.82
N ALA A 101 3.53 9.89 7.49
CA ALA A 101 2.79 10.81 8.34
C ALA A 101 3.61 11.31 9.54
N ALA A 102 4.53 10.50 10.07
CA ALA A 102 5.43 10.91 11.14
C ALA A 102 6.50 11.91 10.71
N ARG A 103 6.77 12.05 9.40
CA ARG A 103 7.65 13.10 8.85
C ARG A 103 6.97 14.47 8.94
N ASP A 104 5.73 14.56 8.45
CA ASP A 104 4.98 15.83 8.43
C ASP A 104 4.62 16.32 9.83
N GLY A 105 4.38 15.39 10.77
CA GLY A 105 4.15 15.75 12.17
C GLY A 105 5.35 16.43 12.85
N ARG A 106 6.58 16.15 12.41
CA ARG A 106 7.78 16.80 12.96
C ARG A 106 8.00 18.20 12.41
N ASP A 107 7.66 18.43 11.14
CA ASP A 107 7.76 19.74 10.49
C ASP A 107 6.86 20.78 11.18
N THR A 108 5.71 20.36 11.73
CA THR A 108 4.80 21.24 12.46
C THR A 108 5.26 21.64 13.86
N THR A 109 6.20 20.90 14.46
CA THR A 109 6.62 21.10 15.87
C THR A 109 7.92 21.88 16.06
N ASP A 110 8.73 22.05 15.01
CA ASP A 110 10.04 22.72 15.09
C ASP A 110 9.96 24.25 14.89
N GLY A 111 8.76 24.80 14.66
CA GLY A 111 8.51 26.24 14.49
C GLY A 111 8.48 27.05 15.80
N THR A 112 9.26 26.65 16.82
CA THR A 112 9.37 27.41 18.07
C THR A 112 10.61 28.30 18.05
N ASP A 113 10.67 29.22 17.09
CA ASP A 113 11.35 30.50 17.31
C ASP A 113 10.60 31.60 16.55
N GLY A 114 10.12 32.58 17.30
CA GLY A 114 9.07 33.48 16.86
C GLY A 114 9.53 34.47 15.79
N THR A 115 8.73 34.66 14.75
CA THR A 115 8.53 35.96 14.10
C THR A 115 7.20 35.92 13.34
N TYR A 116 6.40 36.96 13.55
CA TYR A 116 5.12 37.22 12.90
C TYR A 116 5.32 37.36 11.39
N SER A 117 4.67 36.50 10.59
CA SER A 117 4.02 36.89 9.35
C SER A 117 3.22 35.75 8.74
N THR A 118 2.04 36.16 8.27
CA THR A 118 1.08 35.56 7.35
C THR A 118 1.59 34.42 6.45
N GLU A 119 0.72 33.40 6.29
CA GLU A 119 0.81 32.22 5.39
C GLU A 119 1.31 30.89 6.00
N GLY A 120 0.68 30.46 7.10
CA GLY A 120 0.90 29.14 7.73
C GLY A 120 -0.10 28.04 7.34
N THR A 121 -0.80 28.18 6.21
CA THR A 121 -1.89 27.26 5.81
C THR A 121 -1.35 25.94 5.24
N GLU A 122 -0.25 25.98 4.48
CA GLU A 122 0.24 24.83 3.71
C GLU A 122 0.77 23.67 4.58
N GLY A 123 1.49 23.96 5.67
CA GLY A 123 2.02 22.93 6.58
C GLY A 123 0.93 22.17 7.37
N THR A 124 -0.16 22.85 7.72
CA THR A 124 -1.30 22.25 8.41
C THR A 124 -2.13 21.38 7.47
N GLU A 125 -2.33 21.82 6.23
CA GLU A 125 -3.03 21.07 5.20
C GLU A 125 -2.28 19.79 4.79
N GLY A 126 -0.95 19.86 4.65
CA GLY A 126 -0.10 18.70 4.37
C GLY A 126 -0.18 17.64 5.47
N ALA A 127 -0.05 18.04 6.74
CA ALA A 127 -0.17 17.12 7.87
C ALA A 127 -1.57 16.47 7.97
N ALA A 128 -2.64 17.23 7.70
CA ALA A 128 -4.00 16.71 7.66
C ALA A 128 -4.21 15.72 6.52
N ALA A 129 -3.67 16.01 5.33
CA ALA A 129 -3.71 15.13 4.16
C ALA A 129 -2.96 13.81 4.43
N SER A 130 -1.76 13.88 5.00
CA SER A 130 -0.98 12.69 5.39
C SER A 130 -1.67 11.85 6.48
N ALA A 131 -2.31 12.48 7.46
CA ALA A 131 -3.11 11.78 8.45
C ALA A 131 -4.33 11.09 7.82
N ALA A 132 -4.98 11.71 6.82
CA ALA A 132 -6.06 11.10 6.07
C ALA A 132 -5.59 9.91 5.22
N ALA A 133 -4.45 10.04 4.54
CA ALA A 133 -3.82 8.97 3.78
C ALA A 133 -3.43 7.77 4.67
N LEU A 134 -2.90 8.02 5.87
CA LEU A 134 -2.63 6.97 6.85
C LEU A 134 -3.91 6.23 7.28
N ARG A 135 -4.98 6.97 7.63
CA ARG A 135 -6.26 6.36 8.01
C ARG A 135 -6.82 5.49 6.90
N ALA A 136 -6.77 5.96 5.65
CA ALA A 136 -7.23 5.20 4.49
C ALA A 136 -6.36 3.95 4.23
N ALA A 137 -5.03 4.05 4.38
CA ALA A 137 -4.13 2.91 4.25
C ALA A 137 -4.41 1.82 5.31
N LEU A 138 -4.67 2.22 6.57
CA LEU A 138 -5.08 1.29 7.63
C LEU A 138 -6.44 0.64 7.34
N ALA A 139 -7.40 1.40 6.82
CA ALA A 139 -8.71 0.86 6.41
C ALA A 139 -8.56 -0.16 5.27
N ALA A 140 -7.77 0.13 4.25
CA ALA A 140 -7.48 -0.80 3.15
C ALA A 140 -6.77 -2.08 3.66
N SER A 141 -5.82 -1.95 4.58
CA SER A 141 -5.14 -3.09 5.21
C SER A 141 -6.12 -4.00 5.97
N ARG A 142 -7.00 -3.42 6.78
CA ARG A 142 -8.05 -4.16 7.52
C ARG A 142 -9.03 -4.84 6.56
N ALA A 143 -9.51 -4.13 5.53
CA ALA A 143 -10.43 -4.71 4.55
C ALA A 143 -9.78 -5.86 3.76
N ALA A 144 -8.50 -5.73 3.39
CA ALA A 144 -7.74 -6.81 2.77
C ALA A 144 -7.56 -8.01 3.70
N ALA A 145 -7.35 -7.78 5.01
CA ALA A 145 -7.27 -8.86 6.00
C ALA A 145 -8.58 -9.62 6.14
N VAL A 146 -9.71 -8.91 6.18
CA VAL A 146 -11.05 -9.52 6.20
C VAL A 146 -11.30 -10.31 4.92
N ALA A 147 -10.99 -9.76 3.74
CA ALA A 147 -11.18 -10.44 2.47
C ALA A 147 -10.31 -11.71 2.33
N ALA A 148 -9.08 -11.69 2.86
CA ALA A 148 -8.17 -12.83 2.83
C ALA A 148 -8.47 -13.89 3.90
N GLY A 149 -9.20 -13.52 4.97
CA GLY A 149 -9.49 -14.37 6.10
C GLY A 149 -10.78 -15.18 5.98
N GLY A 150 -11.17 -15.79 7.10
CA GLY A 150 -12.40 -16.57 7.23
C GLY A 150 -12.38 -17.90 6.46
N SER A 151 -13.53 -18.57 6.42
CA SER A 151 -13.72 -19.84 5.71
C SER A 151 -13.69 -19.69 4.18
N ALA A 152 -13.88 -18.47 3.67
CA ALA A 152 -13.90 -18.21 2.24
C ALA A 152 -12.50 -18.03 1.61
N LEU A 153 -11.43 -17.87 2.41
CA LEU A 153 -10.04 -17.87 1.96
C LEU A 153 -9.78 -17.01 0.69
N GLY A 154 -10.22 -15.75 0.68
CA GLY A 154 -10.05 -14.86 -0.48
C GLY A 154 -11.15 -14.94 -1.55
N ARG A 155 -12.07 -15.90 -1.47
CA ARG A 155 -13.06 -16.15 -2.55
C ARG A 155 -14.36 -15.35 -2.41
N ASN A 156 -14.62 -14.71 -1.28
CA ASN A 156 -15.87 -13.98 -1.06
C ASN A 156 -15.91 -12.69 -1.90
N ALA A 157 -16.83 -12.62 -2.87
CA ALA A 157 -16.95 -11.50 -3.79
C ALA A 157 -17.31 -10.17 -3.11
N ALA A 158 -18.21 -10.19 -2.11
CA ALA A 158 -18.63 -8.98 -1.40
C ALA A 158 -17.48 -8.39 -0.57
N LEU A 159 -16.73 -9.23 0.14
CA LEU A 159 -15.55 -8.79 0.89
C LEU A 159 -14.45 -8.27 -0.06
N ASN A 160 -14.30 -8.89 -1.23
CA ASN A 160 -13.37 -8.41 -2.25
C ASN A 160 -13.78 -7.06 -2.87
N ALA A 161 -15.08 -6.81 -3.04
CA ALA A 161 -15.59 -5.52 -3.48
C ALA A 161 -15.32 -4.43 -2.43
N SER A 162 -15.62 -4.70 -1.16
CA SER A 162 -15.33 -3.79 -0.04
C SER A 162 -13.83 -3.49 0.08
N ALA A 163 -12.96 -4.49 -0.04
CA ALA A 163 -11.51 -4.28 -0.05
C ALA A 163 -11.04 -3.42 -1.24
N ARG A 164 -11.68 -3.53 -2.40
CA ARG A 164 -11.39 -2.69 -3.57
C ARG A 164 -11.86 -1.24 -3.37
N GLU A 165 -13.00 -1.03 -2.74
CA GLU A 165 -13.50 0.30 -2.34
C GLU A 165 -12.47 1.02 -1.44
N ALA A 166 -12.04 0.35 -0.37
CA ALA A 166 -11.07 0.87 0.57
C ALA A 166 -9.72 1.14 -0.09
N GLU A 167 -9.29 0.29 -1.03
CA GLU A 167 -8.09 0.48 -1.83
C GLU A 167 -8.17 1.74 -2.70
N ARG A 168 -9.28 1.95 -3.43
CA ARG A 168 -9.47 3.17 -4.23
C ARG A 168 -9.38 4.44 -3.37
N HIS A 169 -10.01 4.40 -2.20
CA HIS A 169 -9.94 5.52 -1.25
C HIS A 169 -8.52 5.76 -0.72
N ALA A 170 -7.76 4.70 -0.44
CA ALA A 170 -6.35 4.79 -0.03
C ALA A 170 -5.45 5.36 -1.14
N VAL A 171 -5.71 5.04 -2.41
CA VAL A 171 -5.00 5.65 -3.56
C VAL A 171 -5.33 7.13 -3.67
N ALA A 172 -6.61 7.49 -3.59
CA ALA A 172 -7.04 8.89 -3.73
C ALA A 172 -6.45 9.80 -2.64
N THR A 173 -6.47 9.34 -1.39
CA THR A 173 -5.89 10.08 -0.25
C THR A 173 -4.36 10.15 -0.31
N ALA A 174 -3.68 9.10 -0.74
CA ALA A 174 -2.23 9.14 -0.95
C ALA A 174 -1.81 10.12 -2.07
N ARG A 175 -2.63 10.29 -3.11
CA ARG A 175 -2.42 11.35 -4.12
C ARG A 175 -2.66 12.74 -3.54
N ALA A 176 -3.74 12.92 -2.79
CA ALA A 176 -4.04 14.19 -2.13
C ALA A 176 -2.95 14.60 -1.13
N ALA A 177 -2.26 13.63 -0.52
CA ALA A 177 -1.10 13.86 0.34
C ALA A 177 0.23 14.05 -0.43
N GLY A 178 0.21 14.07 -1.77
CA GLY A 178 1.39 14.27 -2.60
C GLY A 178 2.36 13.08 -2.66
N TRP A 179 2.03 11.92 -2.06
CA TRP A 179 2.95 10.78 -2.01
C TRP A 179 3.16 10.13 -3.37
N LEU A 180 2.11 10.09 -4.20
CA LEU A 180 2.08 9.38 -5.48
C LEU A 180 2.45 10.24 -6.69
N ASP A 181 2.46 11.56 -6.53
CA ASP A 181 2.70 12.54 -7.60
C ASP A 181 3.94 13.37 -7.26
N ILE A 182 5.08 12.73 -7.00
CA ILE A 182 6.35 13.47 -6.98
C ILE A 182 6.71 13.76 -8.45
N PRO A 183 6.63 15.01 -8.94
CA PRO A 183 7.12 15.31 -10.26
C PRO A 183 8.62 15.03 -10.24
N THR A 184 9.07 14.11 -11.09
CA THR A 184 10.49 14.06 -11.46
C THR A 184 10.80 15.43 -12.02
N GLY A 185 11.45 16.28 -11.23
CA GLY A 185 11.78 17.64 -11.62
C GLY A 185 12.38 17.61 -13.01
N VAL A 186 11.65 18.16 -13.97
CA VAL A 186 12.22 18.50 -15.27
C VAL A 186 13.25 19.56 -14.94
N HIS A 187 14.52 19.15 -14.93
CA HIS A 187 15.64 20.06 -14.93
C HIS A 187 15.60 20.74 -16.30
N THR A 188 14.84 21.82 -16.43
CA THR A 188 14.96 22.75 -17.56
C THR A 188 16.28 23.49 -17.33
N ASP A 189 17.35 22.84 -17.78
CA ASP A 189 18.67 23.43 -17.94
C ASP A 189 18.51 24.63 -18.88
N THR A 190 18.69 25.83 -18.33
CA THR A 190 18.69 27.07 -19.09
C THR A 190 20.07 27.23 -19.69
N ARG A 191 20.16 27.08 -21.01
CA ARG A 191 21.26 27.59 -21.82
C ARG A 191 20.71 28.37 -23.00
#